data_AF-A0A968PTK6-F1
#
_entry.id   AF-A0A968PTK6-F1
#
_cell.length_a   1.000
_cell.length_b   1.000
_cell.length_c   1.000
_cell.angle_alpha   90.00
_cell.angle_beta   90.00
_cell.angle_gamma   90.00
#
_symmetry.space_group_name_H-M   'P 1'
#
loop_
_entity.id
_entity.type
_entity.pdbx_description
1 polymer ?
#
loop_
_entity_poly.entity_id
_entity_poly.type
_entity_poly.pdbx_seq_one_letter_code
_entity_poly.pdbx_strand_id
1 'polypeptide(L)'
;MTKKPLSFSPSEPDAFGIEIQRLDGEHILLKIAPHSHEFLQLIYLEQGGRQYQLNNHTWDITPSDLFLTAPNETHDANRLTTARGWVVLFTAAAINPTGLDSSSYLRWISSPLFLSFVRVSGIAFSYFNIAEESRSYWSRQFQTLDTELRIKPFGYEEMARSASDPNAN
;
A
#
# COMPACT_ATOMS: atom_id res chain seq x y z
N MET A 1 -22.78 21.33 -11.00
CA MET A 1 -21.54 20.88 -11.65
C MET A 1 -21.08 19.60 -10.97
N THR A 2 -21.36 18.47 -11.60
CA THR A 2 -21.16 17.13 -11.02
C THR A 2 -19.70 16.74 -11.20
N LYS A 3 -18.95 16.55 -10.09
CA LYS A 3 -17.56 16.08 -10.15
C LYS A 3 -17.56 14.66 -10.69
N LYS A 4 -16.93 14.46 -11.84
CA LYS A 4 -16.66 13.13 -12.40
C LYS A 4 -15.58 12.48 -11.52
N PRO A 5 -15.81 11.30 -10.93
CA PRO A 5 -14.76 10.61 -10.19
C PRO A 5 -13.63 10.26 -11.16
N LEU A 6 -12.39 10.49 -10.73
CA LEU A 6 -11.23 9.90 -11.38
C LEU A 6 -11.34 8.39 -11.16
N SER A 7 -11.77 7.65 -12.19
CA SER A 7 -11.51 6.22 -12.26
C SER A 7 -10.02 6.03 -12.41
N PHE A 8 -9.33 5.87 -11.29
CA PHE A 8 -8.09 5.11 -11.31
C PHE A 8 -8.51 3.66 -11.52
N SER A 9 -8.51 3.21 -12.77
CA SER A 9 -8.43 1.79 -13.09
C SER A 9 -6.94 1.47 -13.14
N PRO A 10 -6.36 0.79 -12.14
CA PRO A 10 -5.24 -0.07 -12.47
C PRO A 10 -5.80 -1.02 -13.52
N SER A 11 -5.22 -0.99 -14.72
CA SER A 11 -5.53 -1.96 -15.74
C SER A 11 -5.24 -3.33 -15.13
N GLU A 12 -6.31 -4.05 -14.81
CA GLU A 12 -6.37 -5.39 -14.20
C GLU A 12 -6.04 -5.48 -12.68
N PRO A 13 -7.02 -5.89 -11.85
CA PRO A 13 -6.82 -6.20 -10.43
C PRO A 13 -5.75 -7.27 -10.16
N ASP A 14 -5.38 -8.05 -11.18
CA ASP A 14 -4.42 -9.16 -11.12
C ASP A 14 -3.01 -8.80 -11.66
N ALA A 15 -2.78 -7.58 -12.16
CA ALA A 15 -1.54 -7.25 -12.88
C ALA A 15 -0.33 -6.90 -11.99
N PHE A 16 -0.51 -6.60 -10.69
CA PHE A 16 0.62 -6.34 -9.79
C PHE A 16 0.52 -7.12 -8.48
N GLY A 17 1.61 -7.82 -8.14
CA GLY A 17 1.72 -8.50 -6.85
C GLY A 17 1.98 -7.51 -5.71
N ILE A 18 3.15 -6.89 -5.73
CA ILE A 18 3.57 -5.88 -4.76
C ILE A 18 4.16 -4.71 -5.54
N GLU A 19 3.78 -3.50 -5.17
CA GLU A 19 4.35 -2.25 -5.65
C GLU A 19 4.82 -1.42 -4.46
N ILE A 20 5.95 -0.74 -4.62
CA ILE A 20 6.48 0.20 -3.62
C ILE A 20 6.83 1.52 -4.31
N GLN A 21 6.43 2.62 -3.69
CA GLN A 21 6.62 3.97 -4.19
C GLN A 21 7.22 4.85 -3.08
N ARG A 22 8.10 5.76 -3.48
CA ARG A 22 8.63 6.77 -2.57
C ARG A 22 7.58 7.85 -2.35
N LEU A 23 7.16 8.09 -1.11
CA LEU A 23 6.31 9.22 -0.77
C LEU A 23 7.15 10.48 -0.59
N ASP A 24 6.83 11.51 -1.36
CA ASP A 24 7.30 12.88 -1.21
C ASP A 24 6.20 13.87 -1.62
N GLY A 25 6.46 15.17 -1.54
CA GLY A 25 5.46 16.22 -1.79
C GLY A 25 4.85 16.24 -3.20
N GLU A 26 5.45 15.52 -4.16
CA GLU A 26 4.93 15.45 -5.53
C GLU A 26 4.09 14.20 -5.81
N HIS A 27 4.09 13.24 -4.88
CA HIS A 27 3.42 11.97 -5.02
C HIS A 27 1.92 12.11 -5.31
N ILE A 28 1.42 11.33 -6.28
CA ILE A 28 0.05 11.45 -6.78
C ILE A 28 -1.01 11.24 -5.68
N LEU A 29 -0.73 10.34 -4.73
CA LEU A 29 -1.61 10.08 -3.58
C LEU A 29 -2.01 11.36 -2.82
N LEU A 30 -1.14 12.36 -2.80
CA LEU A 30 -1.35 13.64 -2.11
C LEU A 30 -2.26 14.62 -2.86
N LYS A 31 -2.68 14.27 -4.07
CA LYS A 31 -3.47 15.09 -4.99
C LYS A 31 -4.83 14.45 -5.29
N ILE A 32 -5.07 13.21 -4.82
CA ILE A 32 -6.31 12.48 -5.02
C ILE A 32 -7.27 12.81 -3.88
N ALA A 33 -8.52 13.15 -4.22
CA ALA A 33 -9.58 13.33 -3.25
C ALA A 33 -9.79 12.05 -2.39
N PRO A 34 -10.50 12.13 -1.26
CA PRO A 34 -10.82 10.94 -0.47
C PRO A 34 -11.37 9.81 -1.35
N HIS A 35 -10.76 8.62 -1.26
CA HIS A 35 -11.07 7.48 -2.14
C HIS A 35 -10.80 6.15 -1.44
N SER A 36 -11.21 5.05 -2.06
CA SER A 36 -10.94 3.68 -1.65
C SER A 36 -10.38 2.87 -2.82
N HIS A 37 -9.83 1.68 -2.53
CA HIS A 37 -9.27 0.76 -3.50
C HIS A 37 -9.55 -0.70 -3.10
N GLU A 38 -9.39 -1.64 -4.02
CA GLU A 38 -9.63 -3.08 -3.79
C GLU A 38 -8.37 -3.86 -3.34
N PHE A 39 -7.20 -3.21 -3.34
CA PHE A 39 -5.95 -3.77 -2.83
C PHE A 39 -5.64 -3.28 -1.40
N LEU A 40 -4.61 -3.83 -0.78
CA LEU A 40 -4.11 -3.37 0.51
C LEU A 40 -3.06 -2.27 0.28
N GLN A 41 -3.03 -1.29 1.18
CA GLN A 41 -2.05 -0.22 1.16
C GLN A 41 -1.40 -0.05 2.55
N LEU A 42 -0.08 0.13 2.55
CA LEU A 42 0.69 0.58 3.69
C LEU A 42 1.30 1.94 3.38
N ILE A 43 1.18 2.90 4.29
CA ILE A 43 1.90 4.18 4.24
C ILE A 43 2.80 4.27 5.47
N TYR A 44 4.11 4.36 5.28
CA TYR A 44 5.07 4.63 6.34
C TYR A 44 5.62 6.04 6.19
N LEU A 45 5.50 6.86 7.23
CA LEU A 45 5.91 8.25 7.25
C LEU A 45 7.20 8.38 8.06
N GLU A 46 8.33 8.62 7.40
CA GLU A 46 9.60 8.83 8.09
C GLU A 46 9.62 10.17 8.82
N GLN A 47 8.98 11.19 8.24
CA GLN A 47 8.88 12.53 8.80
C GLN A 47 7.85 13.39 8.05
N GLY A 48 7.46 14.51 8.67
CA GLY A 48 6.60 15.52 8.06
C GLY A 48 5.15 15.06 7.91
N GLY A 49 4.34 15.86 7.22
CA GLY A 49 2.89 15.67 7.15
C GLY A 49 2.16 16.43 8.26
N ARG A 50 0.84 16.55 8.09
CA ARG A 50 -0.04 17.16 9.08
C ARG A 50 -1.06 16.17 9.59
N GLN A 51 -1.89 15.67 8.69
CA GLN A 51 -2.99 14.77 9.03
C GLN A 51 -3.13 13.65 8.00
N TYR A 52 -3.62 12.51 8.45
CA TYR A 52 -4.12 11.43 7.60
C TYR A 52 -5.52 11.07 8.04
N GLN A 53 -6.43 10.85 7.09
CA GLN A 53 -7.78 10.40 7.37
C GLN A 53 -7.95 8.97 6.87
N LEU A 54 -8.58 8.13 7.69
CA LEU A 54 -9.02 6.78 7.32
C LEU A 54 -10.40 6.56 7.92
N ASN A 55 -11.37 6.27 7.06
CA ASN A 55 -12.79 6.25 7.35
C ASN A 55 -13.22 7.53 8.10
N ASN A 56 -13.75 7.37 9.30
CA ASN A 56 -14.25 8.48 10.13
C ASN A 56 -13.21 9.01 11.12
N HIS A 57 -11.97 8.53 11.06
CA HIS A 57 -10.91 8.89 11.99
C HIS A 57 -9.85 9.74 11.29
N THR A 58 -9.34 10.73 12.01
CA THR A 58 -8.23 11.60 11.57
C THR A 58 -7.12 11.51 12.60
N TRP A 59 -5.90 11.34 12.12
CA TRP A 59 -4.69 11.30 12.94
C TRP A 59 -3.84 12.52 12.63
N ASP A 60 -3.38 13.22 13.67
CA ASP A 60 -2.25 14.13 13.54
C ASP A 60 -0.97 13.31 13.40
N ILE A 61 -0.17 13.66 12.40
CA ILE A 61 0.99 12.86 12.04
C ILE A 61 2.15 13.12 12.98
N THR A 62 2.76 12.02 13.42
CA THR A 62 4.05 12.00 14.08
C THR A 62 5.09 11.27 13.23
N PRO A 63 6.38 11.58 13.37
CA PRO A 63 7.42 10.81 12.69
C PRO A 63 7.31 9.33 13.03
N SER A 64 7.48 8.50 12.00
CA SER A 64 7.44 7.04 12.07
C SER A 64 6.04 6.43 12.27
N ASP A 65 5.01 7.19 11.94
CA ASP A 65 3.66 6.65 11.78
C ASP A 65 3.59 5.70 10.59
N LEU A 66 2.85 4.62 10.78
CA LEU A 66 2.56 3.61 9.78
C LEU A 66 1.06 3.38 9.76
N PHE A 67 0.45 3.57 8.58
CA PHE A 67 -0.96 3.35 8.35
C PHE A 67 -1.18 2.15 7.46
N LEU A 68 -2.21 1.37 7.78
CA LEU A 68 -2.70 0.27 6.97
C LEU A 68 -4.11 0.60 6.52
N THR A 69 -4.35 0.53 5.21
CA THR A 69 -5.65 0.78 4.59
C THR A 69 -6.11 -0.51 3.93
N ALA A 70 -7.18 -1.09 4.45
CA ALA A 70 -7.76 -2.32 3.91
C ALA A 70 -8.62 -2.01 2.67
N PRO A 71 -8.94 -3.03 1.86
CA PRO A 71 -9.84 -2.86 0.72
C PRO A 71 -11.17 -2.22 1.13
N ASN A 72 -11.66 -1.30 0.30
CA ASN A 72 -12.88 -0.52 0.48
C ASN A 72 -12.88 0.49 1.65
N GLU A 73 -11.79 0.61 2.40
CA GLU A 73 -11.65 1.70 3.37
C GLU A 73 -11.36 3.01 2.64
N THR A 74 -12.04 4.08 3.04
CA THR A 74 -11.84 5.40 2.43
C THR A 74 -10.72 6.12 3.16
N HIS A 75 -9.75 6.67 2.45
CA HIS A 75 -8.65 7.44 3.05
C HIS A 75 -8.40 8.76 2.34
N ASP A 76 -7.79 9.72 3.05
CA ASP A 76 -7.35 11.02 2.54
C ASP A 76 -5.92 11.33 3.00
N ALA A 77 -5.02 11.44 2.02
CA ALA A 77 -3.61 11.75 2.20
C ALA A 77 -3.24 13.18 1.76
N ASN A 78 -4.19 14.03 1.35
CA ASN A 78 -3.92 15.38 0.83
C ASN A 78 -3.24 16.32 1.84
N ARG A 79 -3.26 15.95 3.14
CA ARG A 79 -2.59 16.71 4.22
C ARG A 79 -1.19 16.18 4.56
N LEU A 80 -0.66 15.25 3.76
CA LEU A 80 0.70 14.71 3.87
C LEU A 80 1.71 15.39 2.93
N THR A 81 1.43 16.61 2.44
CA THR A 81 2.24 17.29 1.41
C THR A 81 3.69 17.60 1.79
N THR A 82 4.01 17.62 3.09
CA THR A 82 5.39 17.79 3.58
C THR A 82 6.01 16.48 4.06
N ALA A 83 5.29 15.37 3.93
CA ALA A 83 5.75 14.08 4.40
C ALA A 83 6.79 13.48 3.46
N ARG A 84 7.69 12.69 4.05
CA ARG A 84 8.59 11.78 3.32
C ARG A 84 8.40 10.39 3.86
N GLY A 85 8.40 9.40 2.98
CA GLY A 85 8.10 8.04 3.41
C GLY A 85 7.96 7.06 2.27
N TRP A 86 7.15 6.03 2.48
CA TRP A 86 6.94 4.94 1.56
C TRP A 86 5.46 4.61 1.45
N VAL A 87 5.02 4.31 0.25
CA VAL A 87 3.71 3.71 -0.03
C VAL A 87 3.97 2.31 -0.56
N VAL A 88 3.32 1.30 0.01
CA VAL A 88 3.36 -0.08 -0.50
C VAL A 88 1.95 -0.51 -0.82
N LEU A 89 1.74 -0.95 -2.05
CA LEU A 89 0.47 -1.48 -2.55
C LEU A 89 0.64 -2.97 -2.81
N PHE A 90 -0.32 -3.79 -2.39
CA PHE A 90 -0.21 -5.22 -2.64
C PHE A 90 -1.57 -5.91 -2.63
N THR A 91 -1.65 -7.00 -3.37
CA THR A 91 -2.82 -7.90 -3.34
C THR A 91 -2.62 -8.98 -2.28
N ALA A 92 -3.72 -9.57 -1.82
CA ALA A 92 -3.64 -10.72 -0.93
C ALA A 92 -2.92 -11.91 -1.60
N ALA A 93 -3.08 -12.06 -2.93
CA ALA A 93 -2.42 -13.08 -3.73
C ALA A 93 -0.89 -12.94 -3.72
N ALA A 94 -0.36 -11.71 -3.70
CA ALA A 94 1.07 -11.49 -3.68
C ALA A 94 1.77 -11.95 -2.40
N ILE A 95 1.02 -12.02 -1.31
CA ILE A 95 1.52 -12.50 -0.02
C ILE A 95 1.23 -14.00 0.17
N ASN A 96 0.42 -14.59 -0.72
CA ASN A 96 0.18 -16.02 -0.80
C ASN A 96 0.26 -16.52 -2.26
N PRO A 97 1.45 -16.49 -2.88
CA PRO A 97 1.60 -16.67 -4.33
C PRO A 97 1.28 -18.10 -4.83
N THR A 98 1.05 -19.08 -3.96
CA THR A 98 0.90 -20.49 -4.36
C THR A 98 -0.42 -21.15 -3.94
N GLY A 99 -1.28 -20.51 -3.15
CA GLY A 99 -2.52 -21.17 -2.66
C GLY A 99 -2.28 -22.51 -1.93
N LEU A 100 -1.04 -22.80 -1.54
CA LEU A 100 -0.57 -24.10 -1.07
C LEU A 100 0.44 -23.87 0.05
N ASP A 101 -0.04 -23.64 1.27
CA ASP A 101 -0.08 -24.64 2.33
C ASP A 101 -0.80 -24.00 3.54
N SER A 102 -1.73 -24.73 4.17
CA SER A 102 -2.53 -24.19 5.28
C SER A 102 -1.66 -23.76 6.48
N SER A 103 -0.46 -24.29 6.64
CA SER A 103 0.45 -23.98 7.75
C SER A 103 1.25 -22.67 7.56
N SER A 104 1.60 -22.29 6.33
CA SER A 104 2.22 -21.00 5.99
C SER A 104 1.21 -19.87 6.04
N TYR A 105 -0.02 -20.13 5.58
CA TYR A 105 -1.16 -19.25 5.83
C TYR A 105 -1.42 -19.11 7.33
N LEU A 106 -1.46 -20.21 8.10
CA LEU A 106 -1.65 -20.17 9.56
C LEU A 106 -0.51 -19.43 10.30
N ARG A 107 0.76 -19.61 9.92
CA ARG A 107 1.91 -18.87 10.48
C ARG A 107 1.83 -17.39 10.17
N TRP A 108 1.33 -17.04 8.98
CA TRP A 108 1.17 -15.65 8.57
C TRP A 108 -0.04 -14.98 9.24
N ILE A 109 -1.19 -15.67 9.36
CA ILE A 109 -2.34 -15.13 10.12
C ILE A 109 -2.10 -15.05 11.62
N SER A 110 -1.12 -15.82 12.11
CA SER A 110 -0.62 -15.73 13.49
C SER A 110 0.43 -14.62 13.68
N SER A 111 0.84 -13.93 12.61
CA SER A 111 1.70 -12.75 12.71
C SER A 111 0.89 -11.54 13.21
N PRO A 112 1.39 -10.79 14.21
CA PRO A 112 0.75 -9.56 14.67
C PRO A 112 0.49 -8.53 13.55
N LEU A 113 1.32 -8.55 12.50
CA LEU A 113 1.14 -7.69 11.32
C LEU A 113 -0.07 -8.10 10.47
N PHE A 114 -0.46 -9.38 10.45
CA PHE A 114 -1.67 -9.82 9.73
C PHE A 114 -2.95 -9.62 10.54
N LEU A 115 -2.89 -9.67 11.87
CA LEU A 115 -4.00 -9.27 12.75
C LEU A 115 -4.45 -7.81 12.53
N SER A 116 -3.61 -7.01 11.87
CA SER A 116 -3.92 -5.65 11.47
C SER A 116 -4.83 -5.58 10.24
N PHE A 117 -4.79 -6.61 9.38
CA PHE A 117 -5.61 -6.75 8.18
C PHE A 117 -6.82 -7.67 8.38
N VAL A 118 -6.74 -8.56 9.38
CA VAL A 118 -7.83 -9.45 9.76
C VAL A 118 -8.66 -8.78 10.83
N ARG A 119 -9.86 -8.32 10.45
CA ARG A 119 -10.93 -7.91 11.38
C ARG A 119 -11.47 -9.10 12.22
N VAL A 120 -10.62 -9.98 12.75
CA VAL A 120 -11.03 -10.98 13.74
C VAL A 120 -11.09 -10.24 15.07
N SER A 121 -12.32 -9.89 15.47
CA SER A 121 -12.73 -9.35 16.78
C SER A 121 -13.06 -7.85 16.87
N GLY A 122 -13.18 -7.12 15.75
CA GLY A 122 -13.67 -5.73 15.79
C GLY A 122 -12.64 -4.69 16.29
N ILE A 123 -11.36 -5.06 16.36
CA ILE A 123 -10.23 -4.16 16.58
C ILE A 123 -9.42 -4.17 15.28
N ALA A 124 -9.52 -3.10 14.48
CA ALA A 124 -8.68 -2.90 13.31
C ALA A 124 -7.46 -2.08 13.74
N PHE A 125 -6.27 -2.68 13.75
CA PHE A 125 -5.02 -1.92 13.94
C PHE A 125 -4.62 -1.29 12.60
N SER A 126 -5.25 -0.17 12.26
CA SER A 126 -4.95 0.58 11.03
C SER A 126 -3.81 1.59 11.18
N TYR A 127 -3.23 1.69 12.38
CA TYR A 127 -2.23 2.69 12.74
C TYR A 127 -1.22 2.14 13.75
N PHE A 128 0.06 2.44 13.52
CA PHE A 128 1.18 2.14 14.41
C PHE A 128 2.13 3.33 14.45
N ASN A 129 2.74 3.56 15.60
CA ASN A 129 3.94 4.41 15.68
C ASN A 129 5.15 3.51 15.92
N ILE A 130 6.12 3.55 15.01
CA ILE A 130 7.32 2.74 15.10
C ILE A 130 8.29 3.36 16.11
N ALA A 131 8.70 2.55 17.09
CA ALA A 131 9.64 2.92 18.13
C ALA A 131 10.97 3.43 17.52
N GLU A 132 11.58 4.42 18.19
CA GLU A 132 12.72 5.16 17.67
C GLU A 132 13.89 4.27 17.28
N GLU A 133 14.20 3.28 18.12
CA GLU A 133 15.25 2.29 17.92
C GLU A 133 15.05 1.42 16.66
N SER A 134 13.81 1.31 16.18
CA SER A 134 13.45 0.49 15.02
C SER A 134 13.34 1.30 13.72
N ARG A 135 13.31 2.63 13.76
CA ARG A 135 13.08 3.49 12.57
C ARG A 135 14.09 3.22 11.45
N SER A 136 15.38 3.17 11.78
CA SER A 136 16.45 2.89 10.83
C SER A 136 16.34 1.51 10.18
N TYR A 137 15.82 0.53 10.93
CA TYR A 137 15.57 -0.81 10.39
C TYR A 137 14.41 -0.77 9.38
N TRP A 138 13.29 -0.14 9.73
CA TRP A 138 12.12 -0.02 8.84
C TRP A 138 12.43 0.73 7.54
N SER A 139 13.07 1.91 7.62
CA SER A 139 13.50 2.64 6.42
C SER A 139 14.39 1.81 5.51
N ARG A 140 15.30 1.00 6.08
CA ARG A 140 16.17 0.11 5.31
C ARG A 140 15.37 -1.01 4.65
N GLN A 141 14.38 -1.60 5.32
CA GLN A 141 13.53 -2.64 4.71
C GLN A 141 12.77 -2.13 3.49
N PHE A 142 12.18 -0.93 3.56
CA PHE A 142 11.50 -0.34 2.40
C PHE A 142 12.47 -0.02 1.25
N GLN A 143 13.67 0.49 1.55
CA GLN A 143 14.70 0.71 0.53
C GLN A 143 15.16 -0.59 -0.14
N THR A 144 15.35 -1.66 0.64
CA THR A 144 15.68 -2.99 0.12
C THR A 144 14.56 -3.48 -0.79
N LEU A 145 13.29 -3.37 -0.37
CA LEU A 145 12.15 -3.80 -1.17
C LEU A 145 12.04 -3.03 -2.49
N ASP A 146 12.21 -1.71 -2.48
CA ASP A 146 12.26 -0.87 -3.69
C ASP A 146 13.39 -1.30 -4.63
N THR A 147 14.58 -1.59 -4.07
CA THR A 147 15.72 -2.05 -4.85
C THR A 147 15.46 -3.42 -5.48
N GLU A 148 14.93 -4.37 -4.71
CA GLU A 148 14.63 -5.73 -5.20
C GLU A 148 13.56 -5.74 -6.29
N LEU A 149 12.49 -4.97 -6.13
CA LEU A 149 11.40 -4.87 -7.11
C LEU A 149 11.81 -4.14 -8.39
N ARG A 150 12.81 -3.23 -8.33
CA ARG A 150 13.40 -2.63 -9.53
C ARG A 150 14.37 -3.55 -10.26
N ILE A 151 15.09 -4.42 -9.54
CA ILE A 151 16.14 -5.29 -10.11
C ILE A 151 15.56 -6.58 -10.70
N LYS A 152 14.39 -7.06 -10.23
CA LYS A 152 13.68 -8.18 -10.84
C LYS A 152 12.74 -7.66 -11.93
N PRO A 153 13.05 -7.80 -13.24
CA PRO A 153 12.03 -7.65 -14.26
C PRO A 153 11.13 -8.89 -14.16
N PHE A 154 10.10 -8.84 -13.33
CA PHE A 154 9.02 -9.80 -13.44
C PHE A 154 8.29 -9.53 -14.75
N GLY A 155 8.60 -10.30 -15.80
CA GLY A 155 7.73 -10.62 -16.94
C GLY A 155 7.07 -9.47 -17.72
N TYR A 156 7.48 -8.22 -17.51
CA TYR A 156 6.75 -7.06 -18.02
C TYR A 156 6.84 -6.94 -19.55
N GLU A 157 7.88 -7.51 -20.16
CA GLU A 157 8.06 -7.52 -21.62
C GLU A 157 7.08 -8.46 -22.34
N GLU A 158 6.58 -9.52 -21.69
CA GLU A 158 5.63 -10.46 -22.31
C GLU A 158 4.21 -9.88 -22.33
N MET A 159 3.84 -9.09 -21.31
CA MET A 159 2.54 -8.42 -21.23
C MET A 159 2.43 -7.18 -22.13
N ALA A 160 3.51 -6.39 -22.25
CA ALA A 160 3.53 -5.24 -23.15
C ALA A 160 3.39 -5.66 -24.63
N ARG A 161 3.86 -6.85 -24.99
CA ARG A 161 3.75 -7.38 -26.36
C ARG A 161 2.32 -7.82 -26.71
N SER A 162 1.60 -8.45 -25.77
CA SER A 162 0.19 -8.82 -25.96
C SER A 162 -0.75 -7.61 -25.96
N ALA A 163 -0.46 -6.55 -25.21
CA ALA A 163 -1.27 -5.32 -25.21
C ALA A 163 -1.08 -4.45 -26.47
N SER A 164 -0.07 -4.74 -27.29
CA SER A 164 0.27 -3.98 -28.50
C SER A 164 -0.14 -4.66 -29.80
N ASP A 165 -0.68 -5.89 -29.75
CA ASP A 165 -1.10 -6.63 -30.94
C ASP A 165 -2.60 -6.42 -31.21
N PRO A 166 -2.99 -5.59 -32.18
CA PRO A 166 -4.40 -5.36 -32.51
C PRO A 166 -5.08 -6.56 -33.19
N ASN A 167 -4.42 -7.73 -33.30
CA ASN A 167 -4.95 -8.94 -33.94
C ASN A 167 -4.94 -10.20 -33.06
N ALA A 168 -4.82 -10.09 -31.74
CA ALA A 168 -5.05 -11.25 -30.87
C ALA A 168 -6.56 -11.54 -30.76
N ASN A 169 -7.02 -12.50 -31.57
CA ASN A 169 -8.40 -13.02 -31.65
C ASN A 169 -9.00 -13.45 -30.30
#